data_AF-A0A8H4NZY3-F1
#
_entry.id   AF-A0A8H4NZY3-F1
#
_cell.length_a   1.000
_cell.length_b   1.000
_cell.length_c   1.000
_cell.angle_alpha   90.00
_cell.angle_beta   90.00
_cell.angle_gamma   90.00
#
_symmetry.space_group_name_H-M   'P 1'
#
loop_
_entity.id
_entity.type
_entity.pdbx_description
1 polymer ?
#
loop_
_entity_poly.entity_id
_entity_poly.type
_entity_poly.pdbx_seq_one_letter_code
_entity_poly.pdbx_strand_id
1 'polypeptide(L)'
;MDSLPFVVLRSILLHVKPNDKGDQNDLCACSLVSQAWHHATTPFLYGIIALDIPRMYRFVQSFDAEKYAGYVVSFTLLPSNRPLSDDRHSSVFQRLVPLLKRMTSLLYFSFYRGPHSGHRWVWRRDIVALLDALPSSVIGLELDTRTHDARGEEETDHICDSLRRILPKMVYVRIRTAAMCSAMFGVDDGFGSQPGTTTNAIDSGPIALPHLRSMIINCTLYYSTRTQRCGPYDTRMRVQNRMHVPRKMAWNSITMALDKVLESGLPNKHTSLKENPEKERSRWMPNPEDVQILVIGSPPSPATDNPNWPTSIRANMTRQESWAIPGRDLRWYGKTSGWNYEGPRRRRWGTWVIRLPDGREMMGQVANIDPLAEGEIGNWSTLLGGARLPTEVIMSPANENYGGQASFVAEICGGLAGLQPPEEGYFRTSKEWRQPPPEVSAPHWTKEEMTGMQVIGAEKRIGDDYLSLRHVVEVNPDGWTRGDQDKLLGRVVSWY
;
A
#
# COMPACT_ATOMS: atom_id res chain seq x y z
N MET A 1 4.54 -13.10 -43.70
CA MET A 1 4.25 -13.11 -42.25
C MET A 1 2.88 -12.52 -41.92
N ASP A 2 2.20 -11.84 -42.85
CA ASP A 2 0.86 -11.25 -42.63
C ASP A 2 -0.29 -12.27 -42.48
N SER A 3 -0.01 -13.55 -42.70
CA SER A 3 -0.99 -14.64 -42.65
C SER A 3 -0.96 -15.46 -41.36
N LEU A 4 -0.20 -15.04 -40.34
CA LEU A 4 -0.18 -15.76 -39.07
C LEU A 4 -1.55 -15.67 -38.39
N PRO A 5 -2.10 -16.78 -37.86
CA PRO A 5 -3.33 -16.75 -37.07
C PRO A 5 -3.19 -15.81 -35.87
N PHE A 6 -4.28 -15.12 -35.52
CA PHE A 6 -4.30 -14.16 -34.39
C PHE A 6 -3.77 -14.76 -33.08
N VAL A 7 -4.06 -16.04 -32.81
CA VAL A 7 -3.57 -16.76 -31.63
C VAL A 7 -2.04 -16.87 -31.62
N VAL A 8 -1.42 -17.06 -32.78
CA VAL A 8 0.05 -17.13 -32.91
C VAL A 8 0.67 -15.75 -32.70
N LEU A 9 0.10 -14.70 -33.32
CA LEU A 9 0.56 -13.32 -33.12
C LEU A 9 0.53 -12.93 -31.63
N ARG A 10 -0.58 -13.26 -30.96
CA ARG A 10 -0.74 -13.05 -29.53
C ARG A 10 0.30 -13.80 -28.71
N SER A 11 0.59 -15.06 -29.06
CA SER A 11 1.65 -15.83 -28.40
C SER A 11 3.02 -15.18 -28.59
N ILE A 12 3.31 -14.60 -29.75
CA ILE A 12 4.58 -13.89 -29.99
C ILE A 12 4.65 -12.62 -29.14
N LEU A 13 3.59 -11.80 -29.13
CA LEU A 13 3.54 -10.53 -28.41
C LEU A 13 3.77 -10.68 -26.91
N LEU A 14 3.41 -11.83 -26.34
CA LEU A 14 3.66 -12.14 -24.93
C LEU A 14 5.13 -12.31 -24.58
N HIS A 15 5.90 -12.75 -25.56
CA HIS A 15 7.33 -12.97 -25.41
C HIS A 15 8.13 -11.74 -25.86
N VAL A 16 7.46 -10.68 -26.36
CA VAL A 16 8.11 -9.40 -26.66
C VAL A 16 8.39 -8.70 -25.33
N LYS A 17 9.57 -8.96 -24.78
CA LYS A 17 10.07 -8.25 -23.62
C LYS A 17 10.47 -6.84 -24.03
N PRO A 18 10.05 -5.77 -23.32
CA PRO A 18 10.77 -4.52 -23.37
C PRO A 18 12.27 -4.78 -23.15
N ASN A 19 13.08 -4.17 -24.00
CA ASN A 19 14.54 -4.19 -23.87
C ASN A 19 14.99 -3.73 -22.47
N ASP A 20 16.24 -4.04 -22.08
CA ASP A 20 16.80 -3.74 -20.74
C ASP A 20 16.74 -2.24 -20.35
N LYS A 21 16.45 -1.36 -21.31
CA LYS A 21 16.27 0.09 -21.10
C LYS A 21 14.84 0.48 -20.73
N GLY A 22 13.90 -0.47 -20.74
CA GLY A 22 12.48 -0.24 -20.48
C GLY A 22 11.75 0.47 -21.62
N ASP A 23 12.32 0.50 -22.83
CA ASP A 23 11.66 1.12 -23.99
C ASP A 23 10.70 0.11 -24.64
N GLN A 24 9.43 0.48 -24.75
CA GLN A 24 8.38 -0.30 -25.46
C GLN A 24 8.49 -0.22 -26.99
N ASN A 25 9.66 0.13 -27.52
CA ASN A 25 9.86 0.33 -28.95
C ASN A 25 9.52 -0.92 -29.76
N ASP A 26 9.71 -2.11 -29.18
CA ASP A 26 9.48 -3.38 -29.87
C ASP A 26 7.98 -3.66 -30.08
N LEU A 27 7.11 -3.33 -29.11
CA LEU A 27 5.66 -3.44 -29.30
C LEU A 27 5.11 -2.36 -30.21
N CYS A 28 5.62 -1.13 -30.11
CA CYS A 28 5.29 -0.07 -31.05
C CYS A 28 5.67 -0.50 -32.47
N ALA A 29 6.86 -1.08 -32.67
CA ALA A 29 7.30 -1.60 -33.96
C ALA A 29 6.40 -2.75 -34.47
N CYS A 30 5.99 -3.69 -33.60
CA CYS A 30 5.03 -4.74 -33.95
C CYS A 30 3.73 -4.14 -34.49
N SER A 31 3.20 -3.08 -33.87
CA SER A 31 1.97 -2.43 -34.30
C SER A 31 2.04 -1.78 -35.68
N LEU A 32 3.26 -1.56 -36.21
CA LEU A 32 3.52 -0.94 -37.51
C LEU A 32 3.76 -1.96 -38.64
N VAL A 33 3.82 -3.26 -38.33
CA VAL A 33 4.13 -4.31 -39.34
C VAL A 33 3.00 -4.44 -40.37
N SER A 34 1.77 -4.67 -39.92
CA SER A 34 0.58 -4.74 -40.77
C SER A 34 -0.71 -4.57 -39.96
N GLN A 35 -1.86 -4.51 -40.63
CA GLN A 35 -3.15 -4.33 -39.95
C GLN A 35 -3.46 -5.46 -38.96
N ALA A 36 -3.11 -6.71 -39.30
CA ALA A 36 -3.29 -7.86 -38.41
C ALA A 36 -2.45 -7.72 -37.14
N TRP A 37 -1.18 -7.30 -37.28
CA TRP A 37 -0.30 -7.02 -36.14
C TRP A 37 -0.77 -5.82 -35.34
N HIS A 38 -1.23 -4.75 -35.98
CA HIS A 38 -1.80 -3.59 -35.30
C HIS A 38 -2.98 -4.01 -34.40
N HIS A 39 -3.92 -4.78 -34.93
CA HIS A 39 -5.08 -5.27 -34.19
C HIS A 39 -4.67 -6.22 -33.04
N ALA A 40 -3.71 -7.12 -33.28
CA ALA A 40 -3.22 -8.03 -32.24
C ALA A 40 -2.44 -7.29 -31.13
N THR A 41 -1.72 -6.22 -31.47
CA THR A 41 -0.85 -5.49 -30.54
C THR A 41 -1.60 -4.41 -29.75
N THR A 42 -2.69 -3.85 -30.30
CA THR A 42 -3.45 -2.75 -29.67
C THR A 42 -3.89 -3.07 -28.22
N PRO A 43 -4.48 -4.24 -27.92
CA PRO A 43 -4.87 -4.58 -26.55
C PRO A 43 -3.66 -4.64 -25.58
N PHE A 44 -2.47 -5.00 -26.06
CA PHE A 44 -1.26 -5.01 -25.23
C PHE A 44 -0.75 -3.61 -24.94
N LEU A 45 -0.75 -2.72 -25.95
CA LEU A 45 -0.29 -1.34 -25.79
C LEU A 45 -1.18 -0.52 -24.84
N TYR A 46 -2.49 -0.75 -24.87
CA TYR A 46 -3.46 0.04 -24.11
C TYR A 46 -4.08 -0.69 -22.92
N GLY A 47 -3.85 -2.00 -22.77
CA GLY A 47 -4.45 -2.80 -21.72
C GLY A 47 -4.05 -2.39 -20.32
N ILE A 48 -2.79 -2.01 -20.15
CA ILE A 48 -2.22 -1.64 -18.86
C ILE A 48 -1.51 -0.31 -19.04
N ILE A 49 -2.06 0.72 -18.42
CA ILE A 49 -1.56 2.08 -18.51
C ILE A 49 -1.02 2.48 -17.15
N ALA A 50 0.23 2.93 -17.11
CA ALA A 50 0.82 3.58 -15.95
C ALA A 50 1.38 4.94 -16.37
N LEU A 51 1.04 6.00 -15.63
CA LEU A 51 1.36 7.37 -16.00
C LEU A 51 1.98 8.10 -14.83
N ASP A 52 3.19 8.62 -15.03
CA ASP A 52 3.68 9.72 -14.21
C ASP A 52 3.10 11.05 -14.70
N ILE A 53 3.27 12.13 -13.93
CA ILE A 53 2.65 13.41 -14.24
C ILE A 53 3.00 13.92 -15.66
N PRO A 54 4.27 13.97 -16.11
CA PRO A 54 4.60 14.38 -17.47
C PRO A 54 3.89 13.58 -18.57
N ARG A 55 3.75 12.25 -18.39
CA ARG A 55 3.04 11.40 -19.35
C ARG A 55 1.53 11.57 -19.24
N MET A 56 1.00 11.84 -18.05
CA MET A 56 -0.41 12.13 -17.84
C MET A 56 -0.85 13.37 -18.65
N TYR A 57 -0.05 14.44 -18.71
CA TYR A 57 -0.35 15.59 -19.58
C TYR A 57 -0.50 15.21 -21.05
N ARG A 58 0.45 14.43 -21.58
CA ARG A 58 0.41 13.98 -22.97
C ARG A 58 -0.80 13.07 -23.20
N PHE A 59 -1.02 12.14 -22.26
CA PHE A 59 -2.12 11.21 -22.30
C PHE A 59 -3.48 11.92 -22.39
N VAL A 60 -3.78 12.87 -21.51
CA VAL A 60 -5.06 13.61 -21.55
C VAL A 60 -5.21 14.52 -22.78
N GLN A 61 -4.14 14.77 -23.53
CA GLN A 61 -4.13 15.56 -24.75
C GLN A 61 -4.28 14.70 -26.01
N SER A 62 -3.71 13.49 -26.03
CA SER A 62 -3.58 12.69 -27.25
C SER A 62 -4.27 11.33 -27.19
N PHE A 63 -4.77 10.89 -26.04
CA PHE A 63 -5.44 9.60 -25.92
C PHE A 63 -6.80 9.64 -26.61
N ASP A 64 -6.93 8.87 -27.70
CA ASP A 64 -8.19 8.67 -28.40
C ASP A 64 -9.06 7.67 -27.61
N ALA A 65 -9.89 8.21 -26.73
CA ALA A 65 -10.77 7.41 -25.90
C ALA A 65 -11.88 6.71 -26.69
N GLU A 66 -12.30 7.21 -27.87
CA GLU A 66 -13.27 6.50 -28.73
C GLU A 66 -12.69 5.19 -29.23
N LYS A 67 -11.41 5.21 -29.62
CA LYS A 67 -10.76 4.04 -30.18
C LYS A 67 -10.22 3.08 -29.12
N TYR A 68 -9.66 3.60 -28.02
CA TYR A 68 -8.80 2.78 -27.15
C TYR A 68 -9.31 2.56 -25.73
N ALA A 69 -10.31 3.31 -25.24
CA ALA A 69 -10.75 3.20 -23.84
C ALA A 69 -11.28 1.80 -23.48
N GLY A 70 -11.91 1.11 -24.44
CA GLY A 70 -12.42 -0.25 -24.25
C GLY A 70 -11.33 -1.33 -24.07
N TYR A 71 -10.07 -1.03 -24.37
CA TYR A 71 -8.97 -1.96 -24.12
C TYR A 71 -8.37 -1.81 -22.72
N VAL A 72 -8.56 -0.67 -22.04
CA VAL A 72 -7.89 -0.38 -20.77
C VAL A 72 -8.48 -1.25 -19.66
N VAL A 73 -7.67 -2.15 -19.11
CA VAL A 73 -8.02 -3.07 -18.02
C VAL A 73 -7.41 -2.64 -16.68
N SER A 74 -6.23 -2.02 -16.71
CA SER A 74 -5.53 -1.49 -15.54
C SER A 74 -5.03 -0.08 -15.80
N PHE A 75 -5.22 0.81 -14.83
CA PHE A 75 -4.82 2.21 -14.92
C PHE A 75 -4.16 2.67 -13.62
N THR A 76 -2.89 3.03 -13.70
CA THR A 76 -2.05 3.44 -12.57
C THR A 76 -1.59 4.89 -12.72
N LEU A 77 -1.80 5.69 -11.69
CA LEU A 77 -1.34 7.07 -11.59
C LEU A 77 -0.19 7.17 -10.58
N LEU A 78 0.93 7.71 -11.07
CA LEU A 78 2.16 7.92 -10.31
C LEU A 78 2.43 9.43 -10.19
N PRO A 79 1.78 10.16 -9.26
CA PRO A 79 2.08 11.56 -9.05
C PRO A 79 3.59 11.77 -8.78
N SER A 80 4.27 12.40 -9.74
CA SER A 80 5.72 12.59 -9.80
C SER A 80 6.21 13.62 -8.79
N ASN A 81 7.49 13.53 -8.45
CA ASN A 81 8.22 14.40 -7.53
C ASN A 81 8.52 15.77 -8.15
N ARG A 82 8.33 15.93 -9.47
CA ARG A 82 8.78 17.12 -10.19
C ARG A 82 7.94 18.34 -9.81
N PRO A 83 8.58 19.51 -9.68
CA PRO A 83 7.88 20.74 -9.42
C PRO A 83 7.03 21.14 -10.62
N LEU A 84 5.71 21.10 -10.43
CA LEU A 84 4.77 21.85 -11.25
C LEU A 84 4.01 22.80 -10.34
N SER A 85 3.62 23.96 -10.89
CA SER A 85 2.77 24.91 -10.15
C SER A 85 1.44 24.25 -9.79
N ASP A 86 0.93 24.52 -8.58
CA ASP A 86 -0.22 23.82 -7.99
C ASP A 86 -1.46 23.77 -8.91
N ASP A 87 -1.70 24.84 -9.69
CA ASP A 87 -2.87 24.93 -10.58
C ASP A 87 -2.82 23.94 -11.75
N ARG A 88 -1.61 23.58 -12.21
CA ARG A 88 -1.46 22.69 -13.36
C ARG A 88 -1.78 21.24 -13.01
N HIS A 89 -1.64 20.81 -11.76
CA HIS A 89 -1.99 19.45 -11.35
C HIS A 89 -3.50 19.23 -11.38
N SER A 90 -4.26 20.17 -10.78
CA SER A 90 -5.72 20.08 -10.72
C SER A 90 -6.32 19.97 -12.13
N SER A 91 -5.82 20.74 -13.10
CA SER A 91 -6.35 20.72 -14.46
C SER A 91 -6.13 19.39 -15.20
N VAL A 92 -5.08 18.63 -14.90
CA VAL A 92 -4.90 17.30 -15.52
C VAL A 92 -5.85 16.28 -14.95
N PHE A 93 -6.04 16.25 -13.63
CA PHE A 93 -7.01 15.33 -13.01
C PHE A 93 -8.42 15.62 -13.50
N GLN A 94 -8.81 16.89 -13.60
CA GLN A 94 -10.09 17.30 -14.18
C GLN A 94 -10.28 16.79 -15.62
N ARG A 95 -9.23 16.82 -16.45
CA ARG A 95 -9.28 16.28 -17.81
C ARG A 95 -9.26 14.76 -17.87
N LEU A 96 -8.73 14.10 -16.85
CA LEU A 96 -8.66 12.65 -16.78
C LEU A 96 -10.01 12.03 -16.34
N VAL A 97 -10.76 12.70 -15.49
CA VAL A 97 -12.10 12.30 -15.03
C VAL A 97 -13.03 11.83 -16.17
N PRO A 98 -13.27 12.61 -17.24
CA PRO A 98 -14.11 12.15 -18.34
C PRO A 98 -13.52 10.97 -19.12
N LEU A 99 -12.20 10.79 -19.16
CA LEU A 99 -11.57 9.64 -19.82
C LEU A 99 -11.77 8.36 -18.99
N LEU A 100 -11.65 8.42 -17.66
CA LEU A 100 -11.87 7.27 -16.78
C LEU A 100 -13.28 6.69 -16.93
N LYS A 101 -14.30 7.57 -17.02
CA LYS A 101 -15.70 7.16 -17.23
C LYS A 101 -15.90 6.34 -18.51
N ARG A 102 -15.02 6.50 -19.51
CA ARG A 102 -15.10 5.82 -20.80
C ARG A 102 -14.34 4.49 -20.84
N MET A 103 -13.50 4.21 -19.85
CA MET A 103 -12.74 2.96 -19.75
C MET A 103 -13.63 1.85 -19.18
N THR A 104 -14.68 1.46 -19.91
CA THR A 104 -15.69 0.50 -19.42
C THR A 104 -15.12 -0.88 -19.10
N SER A 105 -13.95 -1.22 -19.63
CA SER A 105 -13.21 -2.46 -19.33
C SER A 105 -12.23 -2.34 -18.15
N LEU A 106 -12.15 -1.18 -17.49
CA LEU A 106 -11.21 -0.94 -16.40
C LEU A 106 -11.58 -1.77 -15.17
N LEU A 107 -10.73 -2.72 -14.83
CA LEU A 107 -10.90 -3.59 -13.66
C LEU A 107 -10.11 -3.07 -12.46
N TYR A 108 -8.96 -2.44 -12.69
CA TYR A 108 -8.02 -2.02 -11.65
C TYR A 108 -7.62 -0.57 -11.78
N PHE A 109 -7.78 0.17 -10.68
CA PHE A 109 -7.30 1.53 -10.57
C PHE A 109 -6.29 1.63 -9.42
N SER A 110 -5.10 2.15 -9.72
CA SER A 110 -4.09 2.46 -8.71
C SER A 110 -3.77 3.95 -8.75
N PHE A 111 -3.89 4.60 -7.60
CA PHE A 111 -3.30 5.90 -7.33
C PHE A 111 -2.19 5.68 -6.32
N TYR A 112 -0.95 5.65 -6.80
CA TYR A 112 0.20 5.28 -5.97
C TYR A 112 1.27 6.36 -6.00
N ARG A 113 1.62 6.85 -4.82
CA ARG A 113 2.73 7.77 -4.64
C ARG A 113 4.00 7.01 -4.27
N GLY A 114 5.10 7.24 -4.98
CA GLY A 114 6.39 6.61 -4.71
C GLY A 114 7.11 7.16 -3.46
N PRO A 115 8.11 6.44 -2.90
CA PRO A 115 8.84 6.86 -1.69
C PRO A 115 9.63 8.16 -1.85
N HIS A 116 10.07 8.45 -3.07
CA HIS A 116 10.95 9.59 -3.35
C HIS A 116 10.18 10.87 -3.72
N SER A 117 8.84 10.81 -3.70
CA SER A 117 8.00 11.99 -3.91
C SER A 117 8.33 13.07 -2.91
N GLY A 118 8.80 14.22 -3.41
CA GLY A 118 9.01 15.40 -2.58
C GLY A 118 7.73 15.81 -1.85
N HIS A 119 7.78 16.85 -1.03
CA HIS A 119 6.69 17.28 -0.14
C HIS A 119 5.47 17.92 -0.83
N ARG A 120 5.13 17.52 -2.06
CA ARG A 120 4.01 18.09 -2.82
C ARG A 120 2.70 17.41 -2.48
N TRP A 121 1.62 18.16 -2.40
CA TRP A 121 0.33 17.60 -2.01
C TRP A 121 -0.50 17.22 -3.24
N VAL A 122 -1.35 16.22 -3.07
CA VAL A 122 -2.46 15.95 -3.99
C VAL A 122 -3.72 16.44 -3.29
N TRP A 123 -4.52 17.25 -3.96
CA TRP A 123 -5.75 17.72 -3.34
C TRP A 123 -6.76 16.58 -3.23
N ARG A 124 -7.39 16.46 -2.05
CA ARG A 124 -8.39 15.41 -1.81
C ARG A 124 -9.58 15.52 -2.77
N ARG A 125 -9.98 16.72 -3.18
CA ARG A 125 -11.01 16.95 -4.20
C ARG A 125 -10.69 16.28 -5.54
N ASP A 126 -9.41 16.26 -5.93
CA ASP A 126 -8.98 15.63 -7.18
C ASP A 126 -9.08 14.11 -7.04
N ILE A 127 -8.69 13.57 -5.87
CA ILE A 127 -8.83 12.14 -5.55
C ILE A 127 -10.31 11.74 -5.55
N VAL A 128 -11.17 12.51 -4.88
CA VAL A 128 -12.63 12.32 -4.86
C VAL A 128 -13.19 12.30 -6.27
N ALA A 129 -12.83 13.28 -7.11
CA ALA A 129 -13.27 13.34 -8.49
C ALA A 129 -12.84 12.12 -9.32
N LEU A 130 -11.61 11.62 -9.10
CA LEU A 130 -11.13 10.39 -9.75
C LEU A 130 -11.90 9.16 -9.27
N LEU A 131 -12.11 9.01 -7.95
CA LEU A 131 -12.84 7.88 -7.36
C LEU A 131 -14.30 7.84 -7.84
N ASP A 132 -14.96 8.99 -7.89
CA ASP A 132 -16.34 9.12 -8.37
C ASP A 132 -16.46 8.91 -9.89
N ALA A 133 -15.35 9.03 -10.63
CA ALA A 133 -15.29 8.75 -12.06
C ALA A 133 -15.01 7.28 -12.39
N LEU A 134 -14.70 6.44 -11.40
CA LEU A 134 -14.37 5.03 -11.64
C LEU A 134 -15.58 4.26 -12.18
N PRO A 135 -15.44 3.58 -13.33
CA PRO A 135 -16.54 2.81 -13.92
C PRO A 135 -16.97 1.65 -13.01
N SER A 136 -18.18 1.13 -13.25
CA SER A 136 -18.75 0.03 -12.46
C SER A 136 -17.96 -1.27 -12.57
N SER A 137 -17.17 -1.43 -13.63
CA SER A 137 -16.27 -2.57 -13.85
C SER A 137 -15.06 -2.61 -12.92
N VAL A 138 -14.72 -1.51 -12.25
CA VAL A 138 -13.59 -1.49 -11.32
C VAL A 138 -13.90 -2.33 -10.09
N ILE A 139 -13.13 -3.40 -9.92
CA ILE A 139 -13.19 -4.35 -8.81
C ILE A 139 -11.94 -4.31 -7.93
N GLY A 140 -10.87 -3.66 -8.38
CA GLY A 140 -9.65 -3.48 -7.61
C GLY A 140 -9.24 -2.03 -7.47
N LEU A 141 -8.92 -1.63 -6.25
CA LEU A 141 -8.49 -0.28 -5.90
C LEU A 141 -7.20 -0.31 -5.07
N GLU A 142 -6.19 0.41 -5.53
CA GLU A 142 -5.09 0.89 -4.70
C GLU A 142 -5.18 2.42 -4.60
N LEU A 143 -5.32 2.95 -3.39
CA LEU A 143 -5.23 4.37 -3.10
C LEU A 143 -4.16 4.57 -2.04
N ASP A 144 -2.93 4.84 -2.47
CA ASP A 144 -1.79 5.12 -1.60
C ASP A 144 -1.23 6.51 -1.90
N THR A 145 -1.68 7.48 -1.14
CA THR A 145 -1.17 8.85 -1.22
C THR A 145 0.14 9.01 -0.47
N ARG A 146 0.63 7.96 0.21
CA ARG A 146 1.65 8.00 1.25
C ARG A 146 1.44 9.16 2.21
N THR A 147 0.18 9.47 2.49
CA THR A 147 -0.21 10.54 3.41
C THR A 147 0.18 11.94 2.94
N HIS A 148 0.38 12.10 1.63
CA HIS A 148 0.67 13.38 0.97
C HIS A 148 -0.55 13.91 0.21
N ASP A 149 -1.76 13.55 0.64
CA ASP A 149 -2.96 14.29 0.28
C ASP A 149 -3.22 15.45 1.26
N ALA A 150 -3.81 16.53 0.76
CA ALA A 150 -4.17 17.69 1.55
C ALA A 150 -5.59 18.14 1.21
N ARG A 151 -6.24 18.76 2.18
CA ARG A 151 -7.59 19.29 2.05
C ARG A 151 -7.52 20.82 1.99
N GLY A 152 -8.18 21.41 0.98
CA GLY A 152 -8.34 22.86 0.90
C GLY A 152 -9.16 23.42 2.07
N GLU A 153 -9.00 24.70 2.40
CA GLU A 153 -9.76 25.34 3.50
C GLU A 153 -11.27 25.36 3.22
N GLU A 154 -11.64 25.52 1.95
CA GLU A 154 -13.03 25.53 1.46
C GLU A 154 -13.52 24.13 1.04
N GLU A 155 -12.66 23.12 1.11
CA GLU A 155 -12.98 21.78 0.64
C GLU A 155 -13.87 21.07 1.66
N THR A 156 -15.09 20.74 1.25
CA THR A 156 -16.04 19.97 2.08
C THR A 156 -16.00 18.47 1.78
N ASP A 157 -15.46 18.10 0.61
CA ASP A 157 -15.47 16.73 0.15
C ASP A 157 -14.56 15.84 0.98
N HIS A 158 -15.01 14.60 1.15
CA HIS A 158 -14.37 13.64 2.02
C HIS A 158 -14.07 12.36 1.26
N ILE A 159 -12.79 11.98 1.17
CA ILE A 159 -12.35 10.77 0.45
C ILE A 159 -13.12 9.54 0.95
N CYS A 160 -13.37 9.41 2.27
CA CYS A 160 -14.07 8.25 2.78
C CYS A 160 -15.53 8.15 2.29
N ASP A 161 -16.18 9.24 1.90
CA ASP A 161 -17.54 9.18 1.37
C ASP A 161 -17.55 8.60 -0.05
N SER A 162 -16.57 9.00 -0.88
CA SER A 162 -16.35 8.36 -2.19
C SER A 162 -15.96 6.89 -2.04
N LEU A 163 -15.08 6.56 -1.09
CA LEU A 163 -14.70 5.17 -0.80
C LEU A 163 -15.93 4.36 -0.37
N ARG A 164 -16.77 4.87 0.55
CA ARG A 164 -18.01 4.22 0.98
C ARG A 164 -18.91 3.83 -0.19
N ARG A 165 -19.02 4.69 -1.21
CA ARG A 165 -19.84 4.44 -2.41
C ARG A 165 -19.31 3.30 -3.27
N ILE A 166 -17.99 3.15 -3.38
CA ILE A 166 -17.38 2.18 -4.29
C ILE A 166 -16.99 0.86 -3.62
N LEU A 167 -16.74 0.85 -2.31
CA LEU A 167 -16.35 -0.35 -1.57
C LEU A 167 -17.28 -1.56 -1.75
N PRO A 168 -18.62 -1.43 -1.83
CA PRO A 168 -19.51 -2.59 -2.00
C PRO A 168 -19.26 -3.42 -3.27
N LYS A 169 -18.70 -2.83 -4.34
CA LYS A 169 -18.33 -3.56 -5.57
C LYS A 169 -16.90 -4.07 -5.60
N MET A 170 -16.08 -3.73 -4.61
CA MET A 170 -14.66 -4.06 -4.63
C MET A 170 -14.39 -5.49 -4.18
N VAL A 171 -13.44 -6.12 -4.87
CA VAL A 171 -12.86 -7.42 -4.55
C VAL A 171 -11.52 -7.26 -3.86
N TYR A 172 -10.71 -6.30 -4.35
CA TYR A 172 -9.36 -6.02 -3.84
C TYR A 172 -9.22 -4.55 -3.48
N VAL A 173 -8.83 -4.26 -2.24
CA VAL A 173 -8.71 -2.89 -1.75
C VAL A 173 -7.41 -2.70 -0.99
N ARG A 174 -6.66 -1.65 -1.33
CA ARG A 174 -5.54 -1.14 -0.53
C ARG A 174 -5.70 0.36 -0.36
N ILE A 175 -5.80 0.84 0.88
CA ILE A 175 -6.05 2.25 1.20
C ILE A 175 -5.00 2.77 2.17
N ARG A 176 -4.37 3.89 1.82
CA ARG A 176 -3.49 4.70 2.65
C ARG A 176 -3.63 6.17 2.26
N THR A 177 -4.31 6.94 3.10
CA THR A 177 -4.47 8.39 2.94
C THR A 177 -3.95 9.14 4.17
N ALA A 178 -3.85 10.46 4.11
CA ALA A 178 -3.38 11.30 5.21
C ALA A 178 -4.39 11.36 6.37
N ALA A 179 -5.68 11.20 6.06
CA ALA A 179 -6.73 11.02 7.05
C ALA A 179 -7.79 10.01 6.60
N MET A 180 -8.31 9.24 7.54
CA MET A 180 -9.42 8.28 7.34
C MET A 180 -10.38 8.28 8.53
N CYS A 181 -11.63 7.89 8.34
CA CYS A 181 -12.60 7.69 9.42
C CYS A 181 -13.61 6.57 9.12
N SER A 182 -14.38 6.20 10.14
CA SER A 182 -15.43 5.16 10.11
C SER A 182 -16.55 5.41 9.10
N ALA A 183 -16.74 6.66 8.65
CA ALA A 183 -17.72 7.00 7.62
C ALA A 183 -17.50 6.22 6.32
N MET A 184 -16.25 5.80 6.06
CA MET A 184 -15.90 4.90 4.96
C MET A 184 -16.74 3.61 4.94
N PHE A 185 -17.19 3.16 6.11
CA PHE A 185 -17.95 1.94 6.31
C PHE A 185 -19.40 2.19 6.70
N GLY A 186 -19.88 3.43 6.65
CA GLY A 186 -21.23 3.78 7.09
C GLY A 186 -21.44 3.70 8.60
N VAL A 187 -20.37 3.68 9.38
CA VAL A 187 -20.43 3.60 10.83
C VAL A 187 -20.28 4.99 11.42
N ASP A 188 -21.29 5.42 12.19
CA ASP A 188 -21.09 6.48 13.18
C ASP A 188 -20.30 5.91 14.36
N ASP A 189 -19.22 6.58 14.69
CA ASP A 189 -18.34 6.23 15.80
C ASP A 189 -18.56 7.13 17.02
N GLY A 190 -19.55 8.03 16.99
CA GLY A 190 -19.99 8.81 18.14
C GLY A 190 -19.01 9.91 18.57
N PHE A 191 -17.95 10.14 17.80
CA PHE A 191 -16.93 11.16 18.11
C PHE A 191 -17.23 12.52 17.46
N GLY A 192 -18.49 12.75 17.07
CA GLY A 192 -18.95 14.00 16.46
C GLY A 192 -18.64 14.04 14.97
N SER A 193 -19.58 13.59 14.15
CA SER A 193 -19.66 13.98 12.75
C SER A 193 -19.65 15.50 12.67
N GLN A 194 -18.79 16.07 11.82
CA GLN A 194 -18.69 17.51 11.65
C GLN A 194 -20.06 18.11 11.29
N PRO A 195 -20.44 19.27 11.83
CA PRO A 195 -21.57 20.03 11.29
C PRO A 195 -21.23 20.42 9.86
N GLY A 196 -21.88 19.78 8.88
CA GLY A 196 -21.58 19.94 7.45
C GLY A 196 -21.40 18.63 6.67
N THR A 197 -21.23 17.47 7.33
CA THR A 197 -21.44 16.17 6.68
C THR A 197 -22.95 15.95 6.53
N THR A 198 -23.55 16.61 5.55
CA THR A 198 -24.99 16.69 5.25
C THR A 198 -25.61 15.40 4.74
N THR A 199 -24.99 14.23 4.95
CA THR A 199 -25.68 13.01 4.59
C THR A 199 -26.66 12.66 5.71
N ASN A 200 -27.94 12.84 5.40
CA ASN A 200 -29.10 12.20 6.02
C ASN A 200 -29.02 10.65 5.96
N ALA A 201 -27.82 10.07 6.05
CA ALA A 201 -27.47 8.68 5.81
C ALA A 201 -26.92 7.98 7.06
N ILE A 202 -26.99 8.61 8.24
CA ILE A 202 -26.63 7.99 9.52
C ILE A 202 -27.57 6.80 9.83
N ASP A 203 -28.73 6.69 9.17
CA ASP A 203 -29.68 5.59 9.36
C ASP A 203 -29.33 4.27 8.63
N SER A 204 -28.24 4.21 7.86
CA SER A 204 -28.01 3.08 6.95
C SER A 204 -27.12 1.94 7.48
N GLY A 205 -26.65 2.01 8.73
CA GLY A 205 -25.81 0.96 9.32
C GLY A 205 -24.48 0.71 8.59
N PRO A 206 -23.70 -0.28 9.05
CA PRO A 206 -22.47 -0.70 8.36
C PRO A 206 -22.75 -1.09 6.90
N ILE A 207 -21.87 -0.69 5.98
CA ILE A 207 -22.01 -1.09 4.56
C ILE A 207 -21.74 -2.58 4.38
N ALA A 208 -22.48 -3.20 3.47
CA ALA A 208 -22.20 -4.56 3.03
C ALA A 208 -21.00 -4.58 2.07
N LEU A 209 -20.12 -5.58 2.21
CA LEU A 209 -18.96 -5.82 1.36
C LEU A 209 -19.05 -7.21 0.69
N PRO A 210 -20.05 -7.43 -0.18
CA PRO A 210 -20.44 -8.77 -0.65
C PRO A 210 -19.41 -9.45 -1.58
N HIS A 211 -18.45 -8.70 -2.11
CA HIS A 211 -17.47 -9.20 -3.07
C HIS A 211 -16.03 -9.18 -2.54
N LEU A 212 -15.82 -8.67 -1.33
CA LEU A 212 -14.48 -8.41 -0.83
C LEU A 212 -13.71 -9.72 -0.58
N ARG A 213 -12.51 -9.81 -1.16
CA ARG A 213 -11.53 -10.88 -0.91
C ARG A 213 -10.38 -10.41 -0.05
N SER A 214 -9.81 -9.26 -0.40
CA SER A 214 -8.65 -8.70 0.29
C SER A 214 -8.82 -7.20 0.50
N MET A 215 -8.63 -6.76 1.73
CA MET A 215 -8.58 -5.36 2.12
C MET A 215 -7.35 -5.10 2.98
N ILE A 216 -6.57 -4.09 2.60
CA ILE A 216 -5.45 -3.58 3.40
C ILE A 216 -5.71 -2.11 3.67
N ILE A 217 -5.81 -1.73 4.94
CA ILE A 217 -5.93 -0.33 5.35
C ILE A 217 -4.70 0.05 6.16
N ASN A 218 -3.93 0.99 5.65
CA ASN A 218 -2.71 1.42 6.29
C ASN A 218 -2.95 2.76 7.03
N CYS A 219 -3.04 2.66 8.36
CA CYS A 219 -3.17 3.77 9.29
C CYS A 219 -1.82 4.32 9.80
N THR A 220 -0.71 4.02 9.12
CA THR A 220 0.62 4.59 9.40
C THR A 220 0.95 5.69 8.40
N LEU A 221 1.56 6.76 8.90
CA LEU A 221 2.26 7.75 8.10
C LEU A 221 3.73 7.35 7.96
N TYR A 222 4.44 8.06 7.08
CA TYR A 222 5.89 7.94 6.94
C TYR A 222 6.61 8.20 8.29
N TYR A 223 7.66 7.41 8.59
CA TYR A 223 8.38 7.43 9.88
C TYR A 223 7.52 7.16 11.12
N SER A 224 6.60 6.19 11.07
CA SER A 224 5.78 5.78 12.24
C SER A 224 4.93 6.91 12.85
N THR A 225 4.72 8.01 12.10
CA THR A 225 3.71 9.00 12.48
C THR A 225 2.31 8.41 12.18
N ARG A 226 1.24 8.91 12.80
CA ARG A 226 -0.08 8.22 12.82
C ARG A 226 -1.07 8.86 11.86
N THR A 227 -1.77 8.06 11.07
CA THR A 227 -2.80 8.59 10.17
C THR A 227 -3.88 9.27 10.98
N GLN A 228 -4.20 10.50 10.60
CA GLN A 228 -5.18 11.30 11.33
C GLN A 228 -6.56 10.71 11.12
N ARG A 229 -7.41 10.86 12.11
CA ARG A 229 -8.83 10.80 11.86
C ARG A 229 -9.24 12.06 11.09
N CYS A 230 -10.13 11.93 10.12
CA CYS A 230 -10.72 13.08 9.44
C CYS A 230 -11.49 14.00 10.40
N GLY A 231 -11.43 15.31 10.16
CA GLY A 231 -12.03 16.34 11.04
C GLY A 231 -11.54 17.74 10.71
N PRO A 232 -11.83 18.79 11.50
CA PRO A 232 -11.48 20.18 11.18
C PRO A 232 -9.99 20.44 10.97
N TYR A 233 -9.16 19.60 11.57
CA TYR A 233 -7.71 19.80 11.64
C TYR A 233 -6.95 18.98 10.60
N ASP A 234 -7.67 18.31 9.69
CA ASP A 234 -7.07 17.47 8.65
C ASP A 234 -6.66 18.24 7.39
N THR A 235 -6.65 19.58 7.46
CA THR A 235 -6.44 20.49 6.35
C THR A 235 -4.99 20.52 5.84
N ARG A 236 -3.97 20.37 6.71
CA ARG A 236 -2.54 20.30 6.30
C ARG A 236 -1.70 19.47 7.29
N MET A 237 -0.77 18.63 6.80
CA MET A 237 0.19 17.89 7.66
C MET A 237 0.99 18.79 8.62
N ARG A 238 1.16 20.09 8.31
CA ARG A 238 1.95 21.01 9.14
C ARG A 238 1.41 21.20 10.57
N VAL A 239 0.17 20.80 10.86
CA VAL A 239 -0.42 21.01 12.21
C VAL A 239 -0.05 19.89 13.21
N GLN A 240 0.60 18.79 12.79
CA GLN A 240 0.55 17.54 13.58
C GLN A 240 1.77 17.10 14.39
N ASN A 241 2.79 17.94 14.60
CA ASN A 241 3.85 17.60 15.56
C ASN A 241 3.54 17.91 17.02
N ARG A 242 2.35 18.45 17.38
CA ARG A 242 2.11 18.96 18.75
C ARG A 242 0.88 18.45 19.49
N MET A 243 0.02 17.60 18.92
CA MET A 243 -1.18 17.14 19.64
C MET A 243 -1.19 15.62 19.91
N HIS A 244 -0.78 15.25 21.12
CA HIS A 244 -0.76 13.90 21.67
C HIS A 244 -2.14 13.28 21.97
N VAL A 245 -3.22 13.57 21.24
CA VAL A 245 -4.57 13.12 21.66
C VAL A 245 -4.92 11.74 21.04
N PRO A 246 -5.00 10.64 21.82
CA PRO A 246 -5.28 9.28 21.32
C PRO A 246 -6.60 9.14 20.54
N ARG A 247 -7.62 9.93 20.90
CA ARG A 247 -8.96 9.87 20.30
C ARG A 247 -9.04 10.40 18.86
N LYS A 248 -7.96 10.97 18.32
CA LYS A 248 -7.93 11.55 16.96
C LYS A 248 -7.21 10.67 15.93
N MET A 249 -7.08 9.36 16.19
CA MET A 249 -6.38 8.43 15.30
C MET A 249 -7.34 7.68 14.39
N ALA A 250 -6.95 7.53 13.12
CA ALA A 250 -7.68 6.70 12.18
C ALA A 250 -7.80 5.24 12.67
N TRP A 251 -6.75 4.70 13.29
CA TRP A 251 -6.71 3.31 13.78
C TRP A 251 -7.96 2.90 14.56
N ASN A 252 -8.31 3.65 15.62
CA ASN A 252 -9.47 3.32 16.46
C ASN A 252 -10.78 3.41 15.69
N SER A 253 -10.95 4.47 14.89
CA SER A 253 -12.17 4.71 14.11
C SER A 253 -12.38 3.62 13.05
N ILE A 254 -11.30 3.22 12.38
CA ILE A 254 -11.32 2.21 11.30
C ILE A 254 -11.52 0.80 11.85
N THR A 255 -10.76 0.40 12.87
CA THR A 255 -10.85 -0.96 13.45
C THR A 255 -12.24 -1.20 14.05
N MET A 256 -12.76 -0.25 14.83
CA MET A 256 -14.12 -0.33 15.37
C MET A 256 -15.20 -0.38 14.29
N ALA A 257 -15.04 0.36 13.19
CA ALA A 257 -15.99 0.31 12.08
C ALA A 257 -15.96 -1.03 11.34
N LEU A 258 -14.77 -1.60 11.16
CA LEU A 258 -14.59 -2.92 10.57
C LEU A 258 -15.17 -4.02 11.45
N ASP A 259 -15.03 -3.96 12.77
CA ASP A 259 -15.67 -4.91 13.68
C ASP A 259 -17.20 -4.92 13.47
N LYS A 260 -17.83 -3.74 13.36
CA LYS A 260 -19.28 -3.65 13.05
C LYS A 260 -19.64 -4.20 11.67
N VAL A 261 -18.79 -3.99 10.65
CA VAL A 261 -19.00 -4.58 9.32
C VAL A 261 -18.93 -6.11 9.40
N LEU A 262 -17.97 -6.66 10.15
CA LEU A 262 -17.82 -8.09 10.36
C LEU A 262 -19.00 -8.69 11.15
N GLU A 263 -19.50 -7.98 12.16
CA GLU A 263 -20.70 -8.34 12.93
C GLU A 263 -21.97 -8.33 12.09
N SER A 264 -22.13 -7.36 11.17
CA SER A 264 -23.26 -7.32 10.24
C SER A 264 -23.25 -8.46 9.21
N GLY A 265 -22.16 -9.22 9.17
CA GLY A 265 -21.97 -10.35 8.28
C GLY A 265 -21.21 -9.96 7.02
N LEU A 266 -20.05 -10.58 6.84
CA LEU A 266 -19.50 -10.78 5.50
C LEU A 266 -20.45 -11.69 4.70
N PRO A 267 -20.45 -11.60 3.35
CA PRO A 267 -21.31 -12.43 2.50
C PRO A 267 -21.32 -13.89 2.99
N ASN A 268 -22.51 -14.43 3.29
CA ASN A 268 -22.83 -15.85 3.52
C ASN A 268 -22.63 -16.53 4.89
N LYS A 269 -22.57 -15.81 6.03
CA LYS A 269 -22.68 -16.56 7.32
C LYS A 269 -24.05 -17.20 7.59
N HIS A 270 -25.12 -16.77 6.90
CA HIS A 270 -26.50 -17.23 7.18
C HIS A 270 -27.35 -17.67 5.99
N THR A 271 -26.89 -17.54 4.74
CA THR A 271 -27.63 -17.98 3.56
C THR A 271 -27.20 -19.38 3.14
N SER A 272 -27.75 -20.39 3.81
CA SER A 272 -27.85 -21.75 3.25
C SER A 272 -28.79 -21.71 2.04
N LEU A 273 -28.27 -21.24 0.90
CA LEU A 273 -29.02 -21.19 -0.35
C LEU A 273 -29.22 -22.61 -0.85
N LYS A 274 -30.46 -23.10 -0.66
CA LYS A 274 -31.02 -24.18 -1.46
C LYS A 274 -30.97 -23.77 -2.93
N GLU A 275 -30.27 -24.57 -3.71
CA GLU A 275 -30.45 -24.83 -5.15
C GLU A 275 -30.87 -23.63 -6.01
N ASN A 276 -29.89 -22.88 -6.53
CA ASN A 276 -30.08 -22.16 -7.79
C ASN A 276 -28.81 -22.23 -8.65
N PRO A 277 -28.86 -22.79 -9.88
CA PRO A 277 -27.67 -23.02 -10.69
C PRO A 277 -27.35 -21.80 -11.57
N GLU A 278 -26.75 -20.76 -10.99
CA GLU A 278 -25.95 -19.79 -11.76
C GLU A 278 -24.45 -20.10 -11.54
N LYS A 279 -23.94 -21.07 -12.32
CA LYS A 279 -22.55 -21.55 -12.25
C LYS A 279 -21.49 -20.45 -12.44
N GLU A 280 -21.81 -19.35 -13.12
CA GLU A 280 -20.84 -18.27 -13.37
C GLU A 280 -20.72 -17.25 -12.24
N ARG A 281 -21.77 -17.04 -11.41
CA ARG A 281 -21.66 -16.18 -10.21
C ARG A 281 -20.89 -16.85 -9.07
N SER A 282 -20.88 -18.19 -9.01
CA SER A 282 -20.12 -18.92 -7.98
C SER A 282 -18.60 -18.77 -8.11
N ARG A 283 -18.06 -18.42 -9.30
CA ARG A 283 -16.61 -18.30 -9.51
C ARG A 283 -15.99 -17.13 -8.73
N TRP A 284 -16.77 -16.11 -8.44
CA TRP A 284 -16.26 -14.85 -7.89
C TRP A 284 -16.60 -14.62 -6.42
N MET A 285 -17.56 -15.35 -5.84
CA MET A 285 -17.83 -15.26 -4.41
C MET A 285 -16.73 -15.97 -3.62
N PRO A 286 -15.92 -15.25 -2.83
CA PRO A 286 -14.95 -15.93 -1.98
C PRO A 286 -15.64 -16.79 -0.94
N ASN A 287 -14.98 -17.88 -0.54
CA ASN A 287 -15.30 -18.51 0.73
C ASN A 287 -15.11 -17.44 1.83
N PRO A 288 -16.05 -17.24 2.76
CA PRO A 288 -15.87 -16.31 3.88
C PRO A 288 -14.55 -16.50 4.63
N GLU A 289 -14.04 -17.72 4.68
CA GLU A 289 -12.75 -18.06 5.30
C GLU A 289 -11.53 -17.52 4.52
N ASP A 290 -11.70 -17.23 3.22
CA ASP A 290 -10.65 -16.67 2.36
C ASP A 290 -10.58 -15.14 2.45
N VAL A 291 -11.56 -14.49 3.08
CA VAL A 291 -11.59 -13.02 3.20
C VAL A 291 -10.52 -12.55 4.18
N GLN A 292 -9.63 -11.68 3.68
CA GLN A 292 -8.54 -11.11 4.46
C GLN A 292 -8.71 -9.61 4.60
N ILE A 293 -8.95 -9.14 5.83
CA ILE A 293 -9.00 -7.72 6.16
C ILE A 293 -7.86 -7.41 7.10
N LEU A 294 -6.87 -6.66 6.61
CA LEU A 294 -5.71 -6.23 7.35
C LEU A 294 -5.78 -4.74 7.65
N VAL A 295 -5.47 -4.37 8.88
CA VAL A 295 -5.25 -2.98 9.29
C VAL A 295 -3.82 -2.86 9.79
N ILE A 296 -3.06 -1.93 9.20
CA ILE A 296 -1.69 -1.62 9.59
C ILE A 296 -1.68 -0.36 10.46
N GLY A 297 -1.01 -0.43 11.59
CA GLY A 297 -0.94 0.63 12.58
C GLY A 297 0.46 0.81 13.14
N SER A 298 0.63 1.86 13.93
CA SER A 298 1.85 2.08 14.70
C SER A 298 1.50 2.66 16.07
N PRO A 299 2.21 2.23 17.12
CA PRO A 299 2.04 2.77 18.45
C PRO A 299 2.38 4.27 18.48
N PRO A 300 1.93 5.02 19.50
CA PRO A 300 2.44 6.36 19.74
C PRO A 300 3.96 6.35 19.78
N SER A 301 4.63 7.30 19.11
CA SER A 301 6.03 7.56 19.43
C SER A 301 6.12 7.81 20.94
N PRO A 302 6.99 7.12 21.67
CA PRO A 302 7.18 7.40 23.09
C PRO A 302 7.57 8.88 23.25
N ALA A 303 7.07 9.53 24.30
CA ALA A 303 7.34 10.94 24.58
C ALA A 303 8.79 11.21 25.02
N THR A 304 9.55 10.15 25.25
CA THR A 304 10.94 10.18 25.70
C THR A 304 11.84 9.62 24.60
N ASP A 305 13.07 10.13 24.50
CA ASP A 305 14.16 9.71 23.61
C ASP A 305 14.63 8.24 23.83
N ASN A 306 13.78 7.40 24.41
CA ASN A 306 14.08 6.02 24.75
C ASN A 306 14.10 5.16 23.47
N PRO A 307 15.11 4.30 23.26
CA PRO A 307 15.43 3.62 22.01
C PRO A 307 14.53 2.41 21.77
N ASN A 308 13.22 2.60 21.90
CA ASN A 308 12.23 1.56 21.74
C ASN A 308 11.99 1.30 20.26
N TRP A 309 12.00 0.03 19.92
CA TRP A 309 11.83 -0.49 18.57
C TRP A 309 10.53 -0.01 17.97
N PRO A 310 10.55 0.93 16.99
CA PRO A 310 9.34 1.34 16.32
C PRO A 310 8.62 0.10 15.80
N THR A 311 7.40 -0.08 16.27
CA THR A 311 6.66 -1.32 16.04
C THR A 311 5.59 -1.06 14.98
N SER A 312 5.52 -1.88 13.94
CA SER A 312 4.37 -1.89 13.04
C SER A 312 3.37 -2.94 13.54
N ILE A 313 2.11 -2.58 13.70
CA ILE A 313 1.06 -3.52 14.07
C ILE A 313 0.33 -3.94 12.82
N ARG A 314 0.29 -5.24 12.54
CA ARG A 314 -0.50 -5.85 11.47
C ARG A 314 -1.66 -6.61 12.08
N ALA A 315 -2.83 -5.99 12.16
CA ALA A 315 -4.05 -6.63 12.65
C ALA A 315 -4.79 -7.31 11.52
N ASN A 316 -5.10 -8.59 11.69
CA ASN A 316 -6.03 -9.34 10.88
C ASN A 316 -7.40 -9.29 11.56
N MET A 317 -8.32 -8.51 11.00
CA MET A 317 -9.63 -8.26 11.58
C MET A 317 -10.53 -9.50 11.51
N THR A 318 -10.42 -10.33 10.45
CA THR A 318 -11.26 -11.53 10.30
C THR A 318 -10.85 -12.63 11.28
N ARG A 319 -9.56 -12.72 11.60
CA ARG A 319 -9.02 -13.70 12.55
C ARG A 319 -8.89 -13.19 13.99
N GLN A 320 -9.15 -11.91 14.23
CA GLN A 320 -8.95 -11.24 15.52
C GLN A 320 -7.56 -11.53 16.14
N GLU A 321 -6.54 -11.49 15.30
CA GLU A 321 -5.14 -11.65 15.70
C GLU A 321 -4.31 -10.52 15.10
N SER A 322 -3.19 -10.19 15.73
CA SER A 322 -2.22 -9.28 15.12
C SER A 322 -0.79 -9.71 15.32
N TRP A 323 0.08 -9.14 14.51
CA TRP A 323 1.52 -9.24 14.67
C TRP A 323 2.10 -7.86 14.91
N ALA A 324 2.78 -7.70 16.03
CA ALA A 324 3.57 -6.52 16.33
C ALA A 324 5.01 -6.76 15.85
N ILE A 325 5.41 -6.06 14.80
CA ILE A 325 6.64 -6.26 14.04
C ILE A 325 7.63 -5.16 14.42
N PRO A 326 8.68 -5.46 15.20
CA PRO A 326 9.64 -4.46 15.64
C PRO A 326 10.63 -4.12 14.53
N GLY A 327 10.85 -2.83 14.33
CA GLY A 327 11.93 -2.27 13.52
C GLY A 327 12.91 -1.50 14.39
N ARG A 328 14.14 -1.31 13.93
CA ARG A 328 15.11 -0.41 14.58
C ARG A 328 16.00 0.28 13.60
N ASP A 329 16.14 1.59 13.79
CA ASP A 329 17.07 2.42 13.04
C ASP A 329 18.51 2.20 13.54
N LEU A 330 19.39 1.85 12.61
CA LEU A 330 20.81 1.62 12.82
C LEU A 330 21.68 2.84 12.49
N ARG A 331 21.09 3.96 12.01
CA ARG A 331 21.84 5.20 11.67
C ARG A 331 22.72 5.69 12.81
N TRP A 332 22.32 5.45 14.06
CA TRP A 332 22.99 5.95 15.27
C TRP A 332 24.20 5.13 15.73
N TYR A 333 24.44 3.95 15.16
CA TYR A 333 25.49 3.04 15.64
C TYR A 333 26.79 3.07 14.82
N GLY A 334 26.87 3.92 13.79
CA GLY A 334 28.12 4.16 13.07
C GLY A 334 29.00 5.19 13.77
N LYS A 335 30.28 4.87 13.98
CA LYS A 335 31.31 5.81 14.53
C LYS A 335 31.51 7.09 13.70
N THR A 336 30.88 7.21 12.53
CA THR A 336 30.88 8.41 11.69
C THR A 336 29.70 9.35 12.00
N SER A 337 29.15 9.34 13.22
CA SER A 337 28.07 10.25 13.66
C SER A 337 28.47 11.74 13.73
N GLY A 338 29.64 12.09 13.19
CA GLY A 338 29.92 13.47 12.84
C GLY A 338 28.95 13.91 11.75
N TRP A 339 28.09 14.88 12.08
CA TRP A 339 27.23 15.59 11.12
C TRP A 339 28.03 16.33 10.03
N ASN A 340 29.36 16.22 10.02
CA ASN A 340 30.26 16.68 8.96
C ASN A 340 30.12 15.78 7.73
N TYR A 341 29.00 16.02 7.04
CA TYR A 341 28.93 16.14 5.59
C TYR A 341 30.26 16.60 5.02
N GLU A 342 30.98 15.72 4.31
CA GLU A 342 31.81 16.07 3.14
C GLU A 342 32.38 14.78 2.54
N GLY A 343 31.49 14.01 1.92
CA GLY A 343 31.88 12.86 1.13
C GLY A 343 30.69 12.38 0.28
N PRO A 344 30.76 12.39 -1.07
CA PRO A 344 29.71 11.84 -1.94
C PRO A 344 29.51 10.32 -1.80
N ARG A 345 30.21 9.66 -0.89
CA ARG A 345 30.22 8.20 -0.77
C ARG A 345 29.14 7.73 0.19
N ARG A 346 27.96 7.54 -0.39
CA ARG A 346 26.92 6.57 0.00
C ARG A 346 26.45 6.68 1.46
N ARG A 347 25.38 7.48 1.69
CA ARG A 347 24.39 7.14 2.74
C ARG A 347 24.14 5.64 2.62
N ARG A 348 24.57 4.83 3.58
CA ARG A 348 24.37 3.38 3.51
C ARG A 348 22.86 3.14 3.46
N TRP A 349 22.40 2.67 2.32
CA TRP A 349 21.05 2.17 2.09
C TRP A 349 20.87 0.96 3.02
N GLY A 350 19.68 0.78 3.63
CA GLY A 350 19.47 -0.31 4.61
C GLY A 350 19.80 0.07 6.05
N THR A 351 19.18 1.14 6.56
CA THR A 351 19.42 1.59 7.94
C THR A 351 18.44 1.03 8.95
N TRP A 352 17.49 0.18 8.56
CA TRP A 352 16.52 -0.40 9.48
C TRP A 352 16.68 -1.90 9.50
N VAL A 353 16.78 -2.48 10.69
CA VAL A 353 16.56 -3.91 10.93
C VAL A 353 15.09 -4.12 11.27
N ILE A 354 14.46 -5.11 10.65
CA ILE A 354 13.04 -5.44 10.81
C ILE A 354 12.97 -6.94 11.11
N ARG A 355 12.30 -7.32 12.20
CA ARG A 355 12.17 -8.73 12.59
C ARG A 355 10.79 -9.25 12.28
N LEU A 356 10.72 -10.23 11.39
CA LEU A 356 9.47 -10.78 10.89
C LEU A 356 8.90 -11.87 11.81
N PRO A 357 7.60 -12.20 11.70
CA PRO A 357 6.96 -13.30 12.45
C PRO A 357 7.62 -14.67 12.33
N ASP A 358 8.32 -14.94 11.23
CA ASP A 358 9.05 -16.19 10.99
C ASP A 358 10.49 -16.19 11.56
N GLY A 359 10.85 -15.17 12.33
CA GLY A 359 12.17 -15.00 12.92
C GLY A 359 13.23 -14.42 11.98
N ARG A 360 12.91 -14.22 10.69
CA ARG A 360 13.87 -13.61 9.75
C ARG A 360 14.13 -12.15 10.11
N GLU A 361 15.39 -11.75 9.95
CA GLU A 361 15.82 -10.35 10.04
C GLU A 361 16.05 -9.77 8.64
N MET A 362 15.26 -8.75 8.31
CA MET A 362 15.34 -8.03 7.05
C MET A 362 15.94 -6.64 7.28
N MET A 363 16.90 -6.28 6.46
CA MET A 363 17.55 -4.98 6.45
C MET A 363 17.01 -4.17 5.30
N GLY A 364 16.52 -2.96 5.57
CA GLY A 364 15.94 -2.10 4.54
C GLY A 364 15.85 -0.62 4.94
N GLN A 365 15.13 0.17 4.16
CA GLN A 365 14.79 1.54 4.53
C GLN A 365 13.48 1.56 5.33
N VAL A 366 13.20 2.69 5.99
CA VAL A 366 11.92 2.91 6.68
C VAL A 366 10.72 2.71 5.74
N ALA A 367 10.87 3.08 4.47
CA ALA A 367 9.84 2.93 3.44
C ALA A 367 9.49 1.47 3.15
N ASN A 368 10.34 0.53 3.58
CA ASN A 368 10.15 -0.90 3.41
C ASN A 368 9.44 -1.58 4.58
N ILE A 369 9.31 -0.90 5.72
CA ILE A 369 8.62 -1.45 6.91
C ILE A 369 7.17 -1.76 6.56
N ASP A 370 6.44 -0.80 5.97
CA ASP A 370 5.04 -1.01 5.64
C ASP A 370 4.83 -2.14 4.62
N PRO A 371 5.56 -2.22 3.48
CA PRO A 371 5.48 -3.39 2.60
C PRO A 371 5.75 -4.73 3.29
N LEU A 372 6.76 -4.80 4.17
CA LEU A 372 7.06 -6.04 4.92
C LEU A 372 5.99 -6.36 5.95
N ALA A 373 5.43 -5.33 6.61
CA ALA A 373 4.37 -5.48 7.57
C ALA A 373 3.06 -5.87 6.91
N GLU A 374 2.72 -5.30 5.75
CA GLU A 374 1.62 -5.79 4.91
C GLU A 374 1.87 -7.26 4.51
N GLY A 375 3.15 -7.64 4.34
CA GLY A 375 3.60 -8.98 3.99
C GLY A 375 3.32 -9.31 2.52
N GLU A 376 3.71 -10.51 2.08
CA GLU A 376 3.20 -11.09 0.81
C GLU A 376 1.75 -11.59 0.98
N ILE A 377 0.97 -10.92 1.81
CA ILE A 377 -0.35 -11.40 2.19
C ILE A 377 -1.35 -11.05 1.09
N GLY A 378 -2.18 -12.03 0.76
CA GLY A 378 -3.45 -11.80 0.09
C GLY A 378 -3.32 -11.54 -1.40
N ASN A 379 -2.44 -12.29 -2.08
CA ASN A 379 -2.29 -12.18 -3.52
C ASN A 379 -2.04 -10.73 -3.92
N TRP A 380 -1.10 -9.98 -3.33
CA TRP A 380 -0.69 -8.66 -3.85
C TRP A 380 0.78 -8.69 -4.25
N SER A 381 1.06 -8.35 -5.50
CA SER A 381 2.41 -8.26 -6.02
C SER A 381 2.77 -6.80 -6.27
N THR A 382 3.95 -6.40 -5.83
CA THR A 382 4.50 -5.08 -6.13
C THR A 382 5.04 -5.09 -7.55
N LEU A 383 4.51 -4.21 -8.40
CA LEU A 383 5.03 -3.97 -9.74
C LEU A 383 6.29 -3.09 -9.65
N LEU A 384 7.08 -3.06 -10.74
CA LEU A 384 8.14 -2.06 -10.86
C LEU A 384 7.54 -0.65 -10.70
N GLY A 385 8.27 0.29 -10.10
CA GLY A 385 7.72 1.60 -9.75
C GLY A 385 6.89 1.64 -8.44
N GLY A 386 6.57 0.48 -7.85
CA GLY A 386 6.07 0.36 -6.48
C GLY A 386 4.55 0.29 -6.30
N ALA A 387 3.77 0.49 -7.37
CA ALA A 387 2.34 0.21 -7.37
C ALA A 387 2.10 -1.28 -7.15
N ARG A 388 0.94 -1.66 -6.62
CA ARG A 388 0.62 -3.06 -6.34
C ARG A 388 -0.65 -3.49 -7.04
N LEU A 389 -0.62 -4.70 -7.56
CA LEU A 389 -1.80 -5.36 -8.12
C LEU A 389 -1.98 -6.73 -7.48
N PRO A 390 -3.22 -7.20 -7.38
CA PRO A 390 -3.41 -8.53 -6.85
C PRO A 390 -2.81 -9.61 -7.78
N THR A 391 -2.09 -10.59 -7.24
CA THR A 391 -1.48 -11.72 -7.95
C THR A 391 -2.50 -12.46 -8.80
N GLU A 392 -3.73 -12.66 -8.30
CA GLU A 392 -4.81 -13.26 -9.10
C GLU A 392 -5.13 -12.46 -10.35
N VAL A 393 -4.94 -11.14 -10.34
CA VAL A 393 -5.14 -10.26 -11.50
C VAL A 393 -4.04 -10.46 -12.50
N ILE A 394 -2.81 -10.43 -11.99
CA ILE A 394 -1.60 -10.68 -12.77
C ILE A 394 -1.72 -12.05 -13.45
N MET A 395 -2.33 -13.02 -12.78
CA MET A 395 -2.53 -14.40 -13.25
C MET A 395 -3.92 -14.68 -13.86
N SER A 396 -4.84 -13.71 -13.96
CA SER A 396 -6.26 -14.02 -14.22
C SER A 396 -6.54 -14.53 -15.64
N PRO A 397 -7.67 -15.22 -15.88
CA PRO A 397 -8.13 -15.56 -17.24
C PRO A 397 -8.47 -14.38 -18.16
N ALA A 398 -8.78 -13.20 -17.59
CA ALA A 398 -8.82 -11.97 -18.41
C ALA A 398 -7.42 -11.62 -18.95
N ASN A 399 -6.36 -12.02 -18.24
CA ASN A 399 -4.99 -12.14 -18.73
C ASN A 399 -4.69 -13.47 -19.46
N GLU A 400 -5.54 -14.49 -19.47
CA GLU A 400 -5.42 -15.59 -20.45
C GLU A 400 -5.67 -15.04 -21.86
N ASN A 401 -6.62 -14.09 -22.03
CA ASN A 401 -6.57 -12.85 -22.86
C ASN A 401 -5.22 -12.42 -23.47
N TYR A 402 -4.20 -12.56 -22.67
CA TYR A 402 -2.85 -12.10 -22.83
C TYR A 402 -1.92 -13.21 -22.31
N GLY A 403 -2.24 -14.46 -22.65
CA GLY A 403 -1.54 -15.73 -22.40
C GLY A 403 -0.87 -15.93 -21.04
N GLY A 404 -1.46 -15.41 -19.96
CA GLY A 404 -1.14 -15.80 -18.58
C GLY A 404 0.28 -15.48 -18.12
N GLN A 405 1.06 -14.67 -18.86
CA GLN A 405 2.41 -14.30 -18.47
C GLN A 405 2.41 -12.98 -17.68
N ALA A 406 2.73 -13.08 -16.39
CA ALA A 406 2.91 -11.98 -15.45
C ALA A 406 3.95 -10.91 -15.86
N SER A 407 4.82 -11.22 -16.84
CA SER A 407 6.01 -10.44 -17.21
C SER A 407 5.68 -9.05 -17.78
N PHE A 408 4.62 -8.91 -18.58
CA PHE A 408 4.35 -7.65 -19.26
C PHE A 408 3.92 -6.52 -18.30
N VAL A 409 3.06 -6.83 -17.33
CA VAL A 409 2.54 -5.86 -16.34
C VAL A 409 3.66 -5.33 -15.43
N ALA A 410 4.56 -6.23 -15.03
CA ALA A 410 5.67 -5.91 -14.14
C ALA A 410 6.69 -5.00 -14.82
N GLU A 411 6.98 -5.21 -16.11
CA GLU A 411 8.03 -4.50 -16.84
C GLU A 411 7.64 -3.09 -17.30
N ILE A 412 6.37 -2.84 -17.70
CA ILE A 412 5.90 -1.50 -18.15
C ILE A 412 6.10 -0.43 -17.07
N CYS A 413 5.88 -0.78 -15.80
CA CYS A 413 6.00 0.18 -14.73
C CYS A 413 7.48 0.50 -14.37
N GLY A 414 8.44 -0.29 -14.87
CA GLY A 414 9.87 -0.09 -14.68
C GLY A 414 10.49 0.98 -15.58
N GLY A 415 9.97 1.17 -16.79
CA GLY A 415 10.45 2.21 -17.72
C GLY A 415 10.00 3.64 -17.36
N LEU A 416 9.06 3.79 -16.41
CA LEU A 416 8.31 5.03 -16.20
C LEU A 416 9.00 6.15 -15.42
N ALA A 417 10.33 6.09 -15.21
CA ALA A 417 11.27 7.23 -15.14
C ALA A 417 12.36 6.99 -14.10
N GLY A 418 13.52 6.44 -14.46
CA GLY A 418 14.72 6.47 -13.58
C GLY A 418 14.54 5.88 -12.18
N LEU A 419 13.37 5.32 -11.88
CA LEU A 419 13.08 4.39 -10.84
C LEU A 419 13.63 3.09 -11.40
N GLN A 420 14.95 2.91 -11.32
CA GLN A 420 15.50 1.57 -11.40
C GLN A 420 14.59 0.69 -10.53
N PRO A 421 14.31 -0.57 -10.93
CA PRO A 421 13.83 -1.57 -9.97
C PRO A 421 14.62 -1.31 -8.70
N PRO A 422 14.00 -1.14 -7.52
CA PRO A 422 14.77 -0.97 -6.30
C PRO A 422 15.86 -2.04 -6.37
N GLU A 423 17.12 -1.64 -6.63
CA GLU A 423 18.18 -2.57 -7.07
C GLU A 423 18.08 -3.80 -6.17
N GLU A 424 18.26 -5.02 -6.68
CA GLU A 424 18.23 -6.33 -5.97
C GLU A 424 18.92 -6.31 -4.58
N GLY A 425 18.40 -5.56 -3.61
CA GLY A 425 19.29 -4.87 -2.68
C GLY A 425 18.64 -3.83 -1.76
N TYR A 426 17.33 -3.58 -1.88
CA TYR A 426 16.58 -2.89 -0.81
C TYR A 426 16.35 -3.77 0.42
N PHE A 427 16.32 -5.07 0.21
CA PHE A 427 16.27 -6.05 1.28
C PHE A 427 17.55 -6.85 1.27
N ARG A 428 18.24 -6.84 2.40
CA ARG A 428 19.28 -7.81 2.69
C ARG A 428 18.84 -8.59 3.90
N THR A 429 19.12 -9.88 3.92
CA THR A 429 19.14 -10.59 5.18
C THR A 429 20.17 -9.94 6.09
N SER A 430 19.95 -10.04 7.40
CA SER A 430 20.95 -9.62 8.39
C SER A 430 22.33 -10.23 8.11
N LYS A 431 22.40 -11.48 7.63
CA LYS A 431 23.64 -12.14 7.21
C LYS A 431 24.33 -11.43 6.04
N GLU A 432 23.63 -11.16 4.95
CA GLU A 432 24.18 -10.44 3.78
C GLU A 432 24.60 -9.01 4.12
N TRP A 433 23.86 -8.34 5.01
CA TRP A 433 24.20 -7.00 5.45
C TRP A 433 25.46 -6.95 6.31
N ARG A 434 25.74 -8.00 7.08
CA ARG A 434 26.94 -8.13 7.94
C ARG A 434 28.21 -8.54 7.17
N GLN A 435 28.13 -8.99 5.92
CA GLN A 435 29.29 -9.43 5.11
C GLN A 435 30.27 -8.31 4.67
N PRO A 436 29.85 -7.08 4.28
CA PRO A 436 30.75 -5.94 4.02
C PRO A 436 31.12 -5.16 5.31
N PRO A 437 32.15 -4.27 5.34
CA PRO A 437 32.97 -4.04 6.53
C PRO A 437 32.17 -3.71 7.82
N PRO A 438 32.37 -4.51 8.90
CA PRO A 438 31.40 -4.75 9.97
C PRO A 438 31.48 -3.76 11.15
N GLU A 439 31.80 -2.50 10.89
CA GLU A 439 31.99 -1.53 12.00
C GLU A 439 30.69 -1.12 12.70
N VAL A 440 29.53 -1.55 12.20
CA VAL A 440 28.22 -1.21 12.75
C VAL A 440 27.59 -2.46 13.36
N SER A 441 27.86 -2.70 14.64
CA SER A 441 27.12 -3.67 15.43
C SER A 441 26.03 -2.95 16.22
N ALA A 442 24.78 -3.39 16.08
CA ALA A 442 23.70 -2.88 16.88
C ALA A 442 23.77 -3.50 18.29
N PRO A 443 23.60 -2.73 19.39
CA PRO A 443 23.77 -3.23 20.75
C PRO A 443 22.94 -4.47 21.10
N HIS A 444 21.78 -4.62 20.47
CA HIS A 444 20.93 -5.79 20.69
C HIS A 444 21.58 -7.08 20.15
N TRP A 445 22.32 -7.05 19.04
CA TRP A 445 23.00 -8.26 18.57
C TRP A 445 24.07 -8.73 19.55
N THR A 446 24.80 -7.81 20.18
CA THR A 446 25.75 -8.18 21.24
C THR A 446 25.04 -8.78 22.45
N LYS A 447 23.88 -8.23 22.86
CA LYS A 447 23.07 -8.84 23.93
C LYS A 447 22.62 -10.25 23.56
N GLU A 448 22.20 -10.48 22.32
CA GLU A 448 21.75 -11.79 21.85
C GLU A 448 22.90 -12.80 21.78
N GLU A 449 24.07 -12.36 21.34
CA GLU A 449 25.28 -13.17 21.36
C GLU A 449 25.69 -13.54 22.80
N MET A 450 25.63 -12.58 23.73
CA MET A 450 25.95 -12.81 25.15
C MET A 450 24.94 -13.73 25.85
N THR A 451 23.66 -13.63 25.51
CA THR A 451 22.57 -14.37 26.15
C THR A 451 22.28 -15.70 25.46
N GLY A 452 22.73 -15.87 24.21
CA GLY A 452 22.39 -17.02 23.38
C GLY A 452 20.93 -17.05 22.91
N MET A 453 20.17 -15.97 23.07
CA MET A 453 18.76 -15.90 22.69
C MET A 453 18.39 -14.59 22.00
N GLN A 454 17.36 -14.64 21.15
CA GLN A 454 16.81 -13.44 20.54
C GLN A 454 16.01 -12.66 21.58
N VAL A 455 16.51 -11.47 21.97
CA VAL A 455 15.90 -10.66 23.04
C VAL A 455 14.69 -9.88 22.56
N ILE A 456 14.48 -9.75 21.24
CA ILE A 456 13.37 -9.00 20.64
C ILE A 456 12.83 -9.76 19.42
N GLY A 457 11.54 -10.04 19.37
CA GLY A 457 10.92 -10.74 18.24
C GLY A 457 9.63 -10.07 17.81
N ALA A 458 9.12 -10.45 16.66
CA ALA A 458 7.73 -10.16 16.34
C ALA A 458 6.82 -10.86 17.35
N GLU A 459 5.82 -10.15 17.84
CA GLU A 459 4.92 -10.64 18.88
C GLU A 459 3.53 -10.88 18.29
N LYS A 460 3.01 -12.09 18.45
CA LYS A 460 1.62 -12.41 18.11
C LYS A 460 0.70 -11.94 19.23
N ARG A 461 -0.38 -11.22 18.90
CA ARG A 461 -1.40 -10.76 19.84
C ARG A 461 -2.76 -11.34 19.45
N ILE A 462 -3.53 -11.74 20.46
CA ILE A 462 -4.85 -12.37 20.35
C ILE A 462 -5.72 -11.90 21.53
N GLY A 463 -7.03 -12.19 21.48
CA GLY A 463 -7.97 -11.75 22.51
C GLY A 463 -7.95 -10.23 22.65
N ASP A 464 -8.10 -9.68 23.85
CA ASP A 464 -8.21 -8.23 24.08
C ASP A 464 -6.99 -7.41 23.61
N ASP A 465 -5.84 -8.05 23.39
CA ASP A 465 -4.59 -7.39 23.00
C ASP A 465 -4.41 -7.34 21.45
N TYR A 466 -5.28 -7.96 20.64
CA TYR A 466 -5.08 -8.00 19.19
C TYR A 466 -5.04 -6.62 18.51
N LEU A 467 -5.78 -5.63 19.02
CA LEU A 467 -5.75 -4.24 18.52
C LEU A 467 -4.82 -3.32 19.31
N SER A 468 -4.02 -3.87 20.22
CA SER A 468 -3.14 -3.11 21.08
C SER A 468 -2.08 -2.36 20.28
N LEU A 469 -1.98 -1.06 20.52
CA LEU A 469 -0.96 -0.17 19.97
C LEU A 469 0.22 -0.02 20.95
N ARG A 470 0.58 -1.07 21.68
CA ARG A 470 1.81 -1.09 22.49
C ARG A 470 3.03 -1.48 21.66
N HIS A 471 4.18 -0.92 21.99
CA HIS A 471 5.46 -1.32 21.41
C HIS A 471 5.81 -2.76 21.81
N VAL A 472 6.56 -3.45 20.96
CA VAL A 472 7.25 -4.68 21.36
C VAL A 472 8.32 -4.32 22.39
N VAL A 473 8.37 -5.10 23.46
CA VAL A 473 9.33 -4.91 24.55
C VAL A 473 10.43 -5.96 24.44
N GLU A 474 11.67 -5.55 24.72
CA GLU A 474 12.81 -6.46 24.87
C GLU A 474 12.58 -7.41 26.05
N VAL A 475 12.64 -8.70 25.76
CA VAL A 475 12.55 -9.80 26.71
C VAL A 475 13.86 -9.89 27.48
N ASN A 476 13.78 -9.88 28.81
CA ASN A 476 14.93 -10.17 29.66
C ASN A 476 15.01 -11.70 29.83
N PRO A 477 16.12 -12.34 29.45
CA PRO A 477 16.33 -13.76 29.70
C PRO A 477 16.35 -14.08 31.21
N ASP A 478 15.99 -15.30 31.58
CA ASP A 478 16.09 -15.75 32.98
C ASP A 478 17.51 -15.59 33.52
N GLY A 479 17.62 -14.99 34.71
CA GLY A 479 18.92 -14.69 35.33
C GLY A 479 19.63 -13.46 34.76
N TRP A 480 18.94 -12.61 33.98
CA TRP A 480 19.46 -11.32 33.52
C TRP A 480 18.56 -10.17 33.99
N THR A 481 19.19 -9.07 34.44
CA THR A 481 18.49 -7.83 34.79
C THR A 481 19.02 -6.66 33.97
N ARG A 482 18.17 -5.65 33.77
CA ARG A 482 18.62 -4.38 33.20
C ARG A 482 19.39 -3.61 34.26
N GLY A 483 20.61 -3.19 33.95
CA GLY A 483 21.29 -2.17 34.76
C GLY A 483 20.60 -0.80 34.62
N ASP A 484 20.72 0.03 35.65
CA ASP A 484 20.08 1.37 35.77
C ASP A 484 20.43 2.38 34.65
N GLN A 485 21.36 2.06 33.74
CA GLN A 485 21.83 2.98 32.70
C GLN A 485 21.77 2.39 31.27
N ASP A 486 20.70 1.68 30.93
CA ASP A 486 20.31 1.29 29.56
C ASP A 486 21.33 0.50 28.71
N LYS A 487 22.53 0.20 29.21
CA LYS A 487 23.63 -0.16 28.30
C LYS A 487 24.01 -1.62 28.23
N LEU A 488 23.80 -2.45 29.25
CA LEU A 488 24.10 -3.88 29.14
C LEU A 488 23.17 -4.70 30.04
N LEU A 489 22.75 -5.88 29.57
CA LEU A 489 22.14 -6.88 30.44
C LEU A 489 23.23 -7.38 31.39
N GLY A 490 22.97 -7.34 32.69
CA GLY A 490 23.86 -7.90 33.71
C GLY A 490 23.35 -9.28 34.11
N ARG A 491 24.24 -10.27 34.23
CA ARG A 491 23.87 -11.57 34.80
C ARG A 491 23.61 -11.38 36.29
N VAL A 492 22.47 -11.85 36.79
CA VAL A 492 22.15 -11.88 38.22
C VAL A 492 23.09 -12.89 38.85
N VAL A 493 24.16 -12.40 39.49
CA VAL A 493 24.99 -13.23 40.35
C VAL A 493 24.24 -13.34 41.67
N SER A 494 23.52 -14.45 41.88
CA SER A 494 22.98 -14.76 43.20
C SER A 494 24.18 -15.06 44.11
N TRP A 495 24.50 -14.13 45.01
CA TRP A 495 25.40 -14.41 46.12
C TRP A 495 24.63 -15.28 47.11
N TYR A 496 24.85 -16.59 47.03
CA TYR A 496 24.43 -17.55 48.06
C TYR A 496 25.63 -17.90 48.93
#